data_AF-A0A8J5LGM8-F1
#
_entry.id   AF-A0A8J5LGM8-F1
#
_cell.length_a   1.000
_cell.length_b   1.000
_cell.length_c   1.000
_cell.angle_alpha   90.00
_cell.angle_beta   90.00
_cell.angle_gamma   90.00
#
_symmetry.space_group_name_H-M   'P 1'
#
loop_
_entity.id
_entity.type
_entity.pdbx_description
1 polymer ?
#
loop_
_entity_poly.entity_id
_entity_poly.type
_entity_poly.pdbx_seq_one_letter_code
_entity_poly.pdbx_strand_id
1 'polypeptide(L)'
;MDRLRGEPSYRPCMMLKDIHRDYGVELNYNKVWKGKELAMHDIHGVEEGAYDRLRWTLVFLDDTHIKNKYKGCILVAVAKDANDDLFTLAYSVVDAENDDNWIISSCEAYPLHNKKYWSSVFKKAAYALSRQEFQEHINNIIRSMPLAKDFIVSLCPKSWANACFLGNRWGVMNNNIAESWNNWVKTTRFLPIVPMVDHIRIQIMDMMHRRREATMGMVKKLSPSKENALAKTYAESRSLKLRKECGWSFEVVDGDKSFAVDLSAMTCSCRAWQVNRFPCKHACAAIESKSLSLYDFCDKYFKIDLYHESYRGILNPIPTCHMYKSNPEHPFVINAPDVRSQPGRRRTQRIPLQVEKRVTKCGRCDGRGHNRCSCKEAIN
;
A
#
# COMPACT_ATOMS: atom_id res chain seq x y z
N MET A 1 9.82 -26.20 23.21
CA MET A 1 9.73 -25.80 21.79
C MET A 1 8.38 -26.12 21.19
N ASP A 2 7.88 -27.36 21.30
CA ASP A 2 6.64 -27.78 20.60
C ASP A 2 5.39 -27.01 21.01
N ARG A 3 5.24 -26.65 22.30
CA ARG A 3 4.15 -25.76 22.77
C ARG A 3 4.20 -24.36 22.13
N LEU A 4 5.40 -23.78 21.99
CA LEU A 4 5.58 -22.46 21.36
C LEU A 4 5.32 -22.50 19.83
N ARG A 5 5.48 -23.66 19.18
CA ARG A 5 5.08 -23.83 17.77
C ARG A 5 3.56 -23.81 17.59
N GLY A 6 2.82 -24.35 18.54
CA GLY A 6 1.35 -24.36 18.51
C GLY A 6 0.71 -23.07 19.04
N GLU A 7 1.36 -22.39 19.98
CA GLU A 7 0.86 -21.16 20.62
C GLU A 7 2.01 -20.15 20.89
N PRO A 8 2.39 -19.33 19.90
CA PRO A 8 3.52 -18.39 20.03
C PRO A 8 3.30 -17.28 21.09
N SER A 9 2.05 -16.95 21.40
CA SER A 9 1.67 -15.94 22.40
C SER A 9 1.80 -16.43 23.86
N TYR A 10 2.20 -17.69 24.07
CA TYR A 10 2.27 -18.31 25.39
C TYR A 10 3.12 -17.50 26.38
N ARG A 11 2.55 -17.14 27.53
CA ARG A 11 3.15 -16.15 28.43
C ARG A 11 4.30 -16.74 29.26
N PRO A 12 5.43 -16.02 29.44
CA PRO A 12 6.55 -16.48 30.27
C PRO A 12 6.15 -16.81 31.71
N CYS A 13 5.16 -16.12 32.29
CA CYS A 13 4.65 -16.41 33.62
C CYS A 13 3.94 -17.77 33.72
N MET A 14 3.32 -18.24 32.62
CA MET A 14 2.69 -19.55 32.55
C MET A 14 3.75 -20.63 32.34
N MET A 15 4.77 -20.37 31.50
CA MET A 15 5.94 -21.24 31.35
C MET A 15 6.65 -21.48 32.68
N LEU A 16 6.73 -20.45 33.53
CA LEU A 16 7.37 -20.53 34.84
C LEU A 16 6.64 -21.49 35.78
N LYS A 17 5.29 -21.43 35.79
CA LYS A 17 4.44 -22.37 36.53
C LYS A 17 4.57 -23.79 36.01
N ASP A 18 4.60 -23.95 34.69
CA ASP A 18 4.72 -25.25 34.04
C ASP A 18 6.10 -25.88 34.28
N ILE A 19 7.19 -25.12 34.23
CA ILE A 19 8.54 -25.63 34.49
C ILE A 19 8.68 -26.09 35.95
N HIS A 20 8.10 -25.33 36.88
CA HIS A 20 8.07 -25.73 38.28
C HIS A 20 7.20 -26.98 38.50
N ARG A 21 6.02 -27.06 37.86
CA ARG A 21 5.13 -28.22 37.97
C ARG A 21 5.73 -29.49 37.36
N ASP A 22 6.24 -29.39 36.14
CA ASP A 22 6.63 -30.54 35.33
C ASP A 22 8.05 -31.05 35.70
N TYR A 23 8.92 -30.16 36.22
CA TYR A 23 10.32 -30.49 36.49
C TYR A 23 10.81 -30.10 37.90
N GLY A 24 9.98 -29.45 38.73
CA GLY A 24 10.37 -29.04 40.08
C GLY A 24 11.41 -27.91 40.14
N VAL A 25 11.71 -27.26 39.01
CA VAL A 25 12.78 -26.26 38.91
C VAL A 25 12.22 -24.85 39.13
N GLU A 26 12.79 -24.12 40.08
CA GLU A 26 12.53 -22.69 40.24
C GLU A 26 13.43 -21.85 39.33
N LEU A 27 12.81 -21.06 38.46
CA LEU A 27 13.51 -20.15 37.57
C LEU A 27 13.02 -18.71 37.77
N ASN A 28 13.93 -17.76 37.57
CA ASN A 28 13.58 -16.34 37.52
C ASN A 28 12.83 -16.03 36.21
N TYR A 29 11.78 -15.20 36.29
CA TYR A 29 11.03 -14.67 35.15
C TYR A 29 11.91 -14.20 34.00
N ASN A 30 12.98 -13.45 34.28
CA ASN A 30 13.87 -12.93 33.24
C ASN A 30 14.60 -14.04 32.49
N LYS A 31 14.93 -15.16 33.14
CA LYS A 31 15.54 -16.33 32.49
C LYS A 31 14.53 -17.04 31.60
N VAL A 32 13.27 -17.16 32.05
CA VAL A 32 12.19 -17.80 31.27
C VAL A 32 11.81 -16.93 30.06
N TRP A 33 11.72 -15.62 30.24
CA TRP A 33 11.49 -14.67 29.14
C TRP A 33 12.62 -14.76 28.11
N LYS A 34 13.89 -14.70 28.54
CA LYS A 34 15.04 -14.80 27.62
C LYS A 34 15.12 -16.16 26.93
N GLY A 35 14.78 -17.23 27.63
CA GLY A 35 14.66 -18.57 27.04
C GLY A 35 13.53 -18.67 26.02
N LYS A 36 12.40 -17.98 26.26
CA LYS A 36 11.31 -17.85 25.27
C LYS A 36 11.80 -17.10 24.02
N GLU A 37 12.48 -15.96 24.19
CA GLU A 37 12.99 -15.19 23.05
C GLU A 37 13.97 -16.00 22.18
N LEU A 38 14.89 -16.74 22.81
CA LEU A 38 15.79 -17.66 22.10
C LEU A 38 15.03 -18.78 21.39
N ALA A 39 14.01 -19.35 22.03
CA ALA A 39 13.15 -20.36 21.42
C ALA A 39 12.35 -19.81 20.24
N MET A 40 11.82 -18.59 20.34
CA MET A 40 11.12 -17.91 19.26
C MET A 40 12.05 -17.66 18.08
N HIS A 41 13.28 -17.22 18.34
CA HIS A 41 14.34 -17.06 17.35
C HIS A 41 14.67 -18.39 16.63
N ASP A 42 14.80 -19.49 17.37
CA ASP A 42 15.13 -20.79 16.77
C ASP A 42 13.96 -21.40 15.98
N ILE A 43 12.71 -21.13 16.38
CA ILE A 43 11.50 -21.63 15.70
C ILE A 43 11.18 -20.80 14.46
N HIS A 44 11.25 -19.47 14.56
CA HIS A 44 10.76 -18.54 13.54
C HIS A 44 11.87 -17.80 12.77
N GLY A 45 13.14 -17.95 13.19
CA GLY A 45 14.27 -17.20 12.66
C GLY A 45 14.40 -15.79 13.26
N VAL A 46 15.42 -15.05 12.80
CA VAL A 46 15.62 -13.63 13.15
C VAL A 46 14.53 -12.79 12.49
N GLU A 47 13.81 -11.93 13.23
CA GLU A 47 12.80 -11.01 12.66
C GLU A 47 13.39 -10.13 11.54
N GLU A 48 14.62 -9.65 11.69
CA GLU A 48 15.36 -8.91 10.64
C GLU A 48 15.50 -9.70 9.33
N GLY A 49 15.61 -11.04 9.40
CA GLY A 49 15.65 -11.93 8.24
C GLY A 49 14.30 -12.05 7.51
N ALA A 50 13.18 -11.84 8.21
CA ALA A 50 11.86 -11.75 7.59
C ALA A 50 11.69 -10.41 6.84
N TYR A 51 12.22 -9.32 7.39
CA TYR A 51 12.28 -8.02 6.69
C TYR A 51 13.22 -8.05 5.47
N ASP A 52 14.28 -8.87 5.48
CA ASP A 52 15.13 -9.09 4.30
C ASP A 52 14.40 -9.77 3.14
N ARG A 53 13.34 -10.55 3.42
CA ARG A 53 12.43 -11.07 2.38
C ARG A 53 11.44 -10.01 1.91
N LEU A 54 11.04 -9.08 2.79
CA LEU A 54 10.22 -7.90 2.45
C LEU A 54 11.00 -6.80 1.71
N ARG A 55 12.34 -6.76 1.78
CA ARG A 55 13.19 -5.81 1.00
C ARG A 55 12.92 -5.85 -0.51
N TRP A 56 12.32 -6.93 -1.00
CA TRP A 56 12.04 -7.16 -2.41
C TRP A 56 10.57 -6.93 -2.80
N THR A 57 9.72 -6.48 -1.88
CA THR A 57 8.32 -6.15 -2.18
C THR A 57 8.07 -4.68 -1.86
N LEU A 58 7.66 -3.92 -2.87
CA LEU A 58 7.25 -2.54 -2.65
C LEU A 58 5.87 -2.52 -1.99
N VAL A 59 5.86 -2.20 -0.69
CA VAL A 59 4.65 -2.12 0.13
C VAL A 59 4.25 -0.67 0.31
N PHE A 60 2.95 -0.44 0.13
CA PHE A 60 2.27 0.82 0.31
C PHE A 60 1.43 0.75 1.57
N LEU A 61 1.66 1.70 2.47
CA LEU A 61 0.93 1.85 3.71
C LEU A 61 0.00 3.05 3.59
N ASP A 62 -1.23 2.90 4.04
CA ASP A 62 -2.20 4.00 4.10
C ASP A 62 -3.22 3.73 5.21
N ASP A 63 -3.86 4.80 5.70
CA ASP A 63 -4.99 4.70 6.60
C ASP A 63 -6.29 5.04 5.86
N THR A 64 -7.40 4.59 6.42
CA THR A 64 -8.69 5.14 6.04
C THR A 64 -9.68 5.16 7.18
N HIS A 65 -10.29 6.32 7.37
CA HIS A 65 -11.16 6.57 8.51
C HIS A 65 -12.51 5.84 8.40
N ILE A 66 -12.86 5.08 9.44
CA ILE A 66 -14.15 4.40 9.60
C ILE A 66 -15.24 5.45 9.81
N LYS A 67 -16.38 5.29 9.12
CA LYS A 67 -17.46 6.30 9.11
C LYS A 67 -18.63 5.96 10.04
N ASN A 68 -18.64 4.77 10.64
CA ASN A 68 -19.68 4.32 11.57
C ASN A 68 -19.64 5.06 12.94
N LYS A 69 -20.46 4.61 13.90
CA LYS A 69 -20.59 5.23 15.24
C LYS A 69 -19.34 5.08 16.11
N TYR A 70 -18.54 4.05 15.90
CA TYR A 70 -17.38 3.71 16.72
C TYR A 70 -16.09 4.40 16.28
N LYS A 71 -16.09 5.07 15.11
CA LYS A 71 -14.91 5.77 14.57
C LYS A 71 -13.71 4.80 14.48
N GLY A 72 -12.49 5.32 14.43
CA GLY A 72 -11.28 4.53 14.17
C GLY A 72 -10.80 4.59 12.72
N CYS A 73 -9.73 3.86 12.45
CA CYS A 73 -9.05 3.79 11.16
C CYS A 73 -8.85 2.34 10.73
N ILE A 74 -8.87 2.10 9.43
CA ILE A 74 -8.36 0.87 8.84
C ILE A 74 -6.96 1.18 8.34
N LEU A 75 -5.95 0.50 8.88
CA LEU A 75 -4.60 0.55 8.33
C LEU A 75 -4.47 -0.54 7.30
N VAL A 76 -3.84 -0.25 6.16
CA VAL A 76 -3.66 -1.23 5.09
C VAL A 76 -2.22 -1.28 4.62
N ALA A 77 -1.75 -2.50 4.38
CA ALA A 77 -0.55 -2.79 3.62
C ALA A 77 -0.94 -3.40 2.28
N VAL A 78 -0.65 -2.70 1.18
CA VAL A 78 -0.94 -3.15 -0.18
C VAL A 78 0.31 -3.14 -1.04
N ALA A 79 0.34 -3.96 -2.07
CA ALA A 79 1.38 -3.98 -3.08
C ALA A 79 0.75 -3.94 -4.47
N LYS A 80 1.60 -3.79 -5.49
CA LYS A 80 1.23 -4.07 -6.88
C LYS A 80 1.61 -5.49 -7.23
N ASP A 81 0.72 -6.20 -7.90
CA ASP A 81 1.06 -7.47 -8.52
C ASP A 81 1.82 -7.27 -9.85
N ALA A 82 2.16 -8.38 -10.52
CA ALA A 82 2.85 -8.37 -11.79
C ALA A 82 2.10 -7.60 -12.90
N ASN A 83 0.78 -7.45 -12.78
CA ASN A 83 -0.08 -6.75 -13.74
C ASN A 83 -0.36 -5.29 -13.36
N ASP A 84 0.40 -4.73 -12.40
CA ASP A 84 0.20 -3.39 -11.84
C ASP A 84 -1.12 -3.20 -11.08
N ASP A 85 -1.80 -4.29 -10.75
CA ASP A 85 -3.08 -4.30 -10.05
C ASP A 85 -2.90 -4.40 -8.52
N LEU A 86 -3.97 -4.08 -7.80
CA LEU A 86 -4.01 -4.07 -6.34
C LEU A 86 -3.85 -5.48 -5.75
N PHE A 87 -2.86 -5.63 -4.88
CA PHE A 87 -2.68 -6.84 -4.05
C PHE A 87 -2.72 -6.46 -2.57
N THR A 88 -3.70 -6.98 -1.82
CA THR A 88 -3.80 -6.71 -0.38
C THR A 88 -2.94 -7.70 0.39
N LEU A 89 -1.97 -7.21 1.19
CA LEU A 89 -1.11 -8.04 2.02
C LEU A 89 -1.72 -8.23 3.41
N ALA A 90 -2.11 -7.12 4.03
CA ALA A 90 -2.71 -7.11 5.36
C ALA A 90 -3.56 -5.86 5.56
N TYR A 91 -4.52 -5.94 6.47
CA TYR A 91 -5.24 -4.79 6.99
C TYR A 91 -5.52 -4.98 8.49
N SER A 92 -5.60 -3.88 9.22
CA SER A 92 -5.96 -3.88 10.64
C SER A 92 -7.01 -2.80 10.92
N VAL A 93 -7.84 -3.04 11.94
CA VAL A 93 -8.79 -2.04 12.45
C VAL A 93 -8.24 -1.51 13.76
N VAL A 94 -7.99 -0.20 13.81
CA VAL A 94 -7.41 0.50 14.97
C VAL A 94 -8.31 1.64 15.42
N ASP A 95 -8.10 2.10 16.64
CA ASP A 95 -8.84 3.18 17.28
C ASP A 95 -8.42 4.57 16.78
N ALA A 96 -7.17 4.76 16.38
CA ALA A 96 -6.64 6.00 15.83
C ALA A 96 -5.41 5.81 14.92
N GLU A 97 -5.14 6.79 14.06
CA GLU A 97 -3.86 6.93 13.37
C GLU A 97 -2.87 7.60 14.35
N ASN A 98 -1.95 6.82 14.94
CA ASN A 98 -0.95 7.33 15.87
C ASN A 98 0.37 6.55 15.73
N ASP A 99 1.45 7.11 16.28
CA ASP A 99 2.79 6.53 16.20
C ASP A 99 2.88 5.17 16.89
N ASP A 100 2.07 4.91 17.92
CA ASP A 100 2.00 3.61 18.59
C ASP A 100 1.40 2.52 17.69
N ASN A 101 0.40 2.88 16.87
CA ASN A 101 -0.28 1.97 15.94
C ASN A 101 0.50 1.80 14.63
N TRP A 102 1.29 2.79 14.22
CA TRP A 102 2.12 2.74 13.01
C TRP A 102 3.55 2.26 13.26
N ILE A 103 4.11 2.49 14.45
CA ILE A 103 5.54 2.31 14.80
C ILE A 103 6.45 2.99 13.76
N ILE A 104 6.11 4.22 13.35
CA ILE A 104 6.87 4.99 12.35
C ILE A 104 7.23 6.37 12.93
N SER A 105 8.47 6.80 12.71
CA SER A 105 8.89 8.18 12.99
C SER A 105 8.30 9.13 11.94
N SER A 106 7.43 10.05 12.37
CA SER A 106 6.77 11.04 11.53
C SER A 106 7.76 11.93 10.76
N CYS A 107 7.53 12.12 9.45
CA CYS A 107 8.26 13.12 8.65
C CYS A 107 7.65 14.52 8.86
N GLU A 108 8.49 15.52 9.14
CA GLU A 108 8.05 16.90 9.29
C GLU A 108 7.46 17.45 7.98
N ALA A 109 6.36 18.20 8.08
CA ALA A 109 5.72 18.85 6.94
C ALA A 109 6.24 20.28 6.76
N TYR A 110 6.76 20.59 5.57
CA TYR A 110 7.18 21.95 5.25
C TYR A 110 6.01 22.80 4.70
N PRO A 111 5.75 24.00 5.23
CA PRO A 111 4.67 24.86 4.77
C PRO A 111 4.99 25.43 3.38
N LEU A 112 4.32 24.90 2.35
CA LEU A 112 4.48 25.34 0.96
C LEU A 112 3.33 26.25 0.52
N HIS A 113 3.65 27.47 0.08
CA HIS A 113 2.74 28.30 -0.71
C HIS A 113 2.58 27.66 -2.10
N ASN A 114 1.37 27.60 -2.68
CA ASN A 114 1.13 26.96 -3.98
C ASN A 114 1.60 25.48 -4.07
N LYS A 115 0.98 24.61 -3.25
CA LYS A 115 1.23 23.16 -3.17
C LYS A 115 1.29 22.45 -4.53
N LYS A 116 0.47 22.87 -5.51
CA LYS A 116 0.39 22.24 -6.83
C LYS A 116 1.68 22.44 -7.64
N TYR A 117 2.22 23.66 -7.64
CA TYR A 117 3.48 23.96 -8.33
C TYR A 117 4.64 23.17 -7.73
N TRP A 118 4.85 23.29 -6.41
CA TRP A 118 5.97 22.61 -5.75
C TRP A 118 5.88 21.10 -5.83
N SER A 119 4.67 20.52 -5.73
CA SER A 119 4.49 19.08 -5.96
C SER A 119 4.96 18.68 -7.37
N SER A 120 4.69 19.49 -8.40
CA SER A 120 5.17 19.23 -9.76
C SER A 120 6.69 19.29 -9.86
N VAL A 121 7.33 20.30 -9.25
CA VAL A 121 8.78 20.45 -9.30
C VAL A 121 9.49 19.33 -8.53
N PHE A 122 9.02 19.00 -7.32
CA PHE A 122 9.55 17.89 -6.54
C PHE A 122 9.34 16.54 -7.22
N LYS A 123 8.21 16.34 -7.93
CA LYS A 123 8.00 15.15 -8.76
C LYS A 123 9.07 15.01 -9.83
N LYS A 124 9.47 16.10 -10.51
CA LYS A 124 10.57 16.04 -11.50
C LYS A 124 11.88 15.56 -10.86
N ALA A 125 12.22 16.08 -9.68
CA ALA A 125 13.39 15.59 -8.93
C ALA A 125 13.22 14.12 -8.54
N ALA A 126 12.09 13.74 -7.93
CA ALA A 126 11.84 12.39 -7.46
C ALA A 126 11.92 11.33 -8.57
N TYR A 127 11.40 11.66 -9.76
CA TYR A 127 11.37 10.77 -10.91
C TYR A 127 12.65 10.80 -11.76
N ALA A 128 13.60 11.71 -11.49
CA ALA A 128 14.86 11.78 -12.21
C ALA A 128 15.60 10.43 -12.16
N LEU A 129 16.08 9.97 -13.32
CA LEU A 129 16.67 8.64 -13.48
C LEU A 129 18.18 8.67 -13.19
N SER A 130 18.83 9.77 -13.52
CA SER A 130 20.25 9.99 -13.26
C SER A 130 20.48 10.90 -12.05
N ARG A 131 21.63 10.71 -11.38
CA ARG A 131 22.04 11.60 -10.28
C ARG A 131 22.26 13.03 -10.74
N GLN A 132 22.69 13.21 -11.98
CA GLN A 132 22.89 14.52 -12.57
C GLN A 132 21.56 15.28 -12.71
N GLU A 133 20.57 14.68 -13.38
CA GLU A 133 19.23 15.28 -13.52
C GLU A 133 18.58 15.57 -12.15
N PHE A 134 18.75 14.65 -11.21
CA PHE A 134 18.28 14.85 -9.84
C PHE A 134 18.91 16.10 -9.22
N GLN A 135 20.24 16.23 -9.26
CA GLN A 135 20.94 17.36 -8.69
C GLN A 135 20.58 18.68 -9.38
N GLU A 136 20.41 18.66 -10.70
CA GLU A 136 19.93 19.82 -11.47
C GLU A 136 18.55 20.27 -10.99
N HIS A 137 17.59 19.36 -10.82
CA HIS A 137 16.27 19.68 -10.29
C HIS A 137 16.32 20.20 -8.85
N ILE A 138 17.09 19.57 -7.96
CA ILE A 138 17.26 20.03 -6.58
C ILE A 138 17.89 21.42 -6.52
N ASN A 139 18.94 21.67 -7.30
CA ASN A 139 19.59 22.98 -7.37
C ASN A 139 18.62 24.05 -7.86
N ASN A 140 17.78 23.74 -8.84
CA ASN A 140 16.75 24.66 -9.33
C ASN A 140 15.69 24.94 -8.25
N ILE A 141 15.26 23.94 -7.48
CA ILE A 141 14.34 24.14 -6.35
C ILE A 141 14.97 25.05 -5.29
N ILE A 142 16.22 24.79 -4.89
CA ILE A 142 16.93 25.58 -3.87
C ILE A 142 17.13 27.03 -4.34
N ARG A 143 17.44 27.25 -5.62
CA ARG A 143 17.54 28.60 -6.20
C ARG A 143 16.22 29.34 -6.14
N SER A 144 15.10 28.67 -6.42
CA SER A 144 13.76 29.28 -6.37
C SER A 144 13.22 29.46 -4.94
N MET A 145 13.64 28.61 -3.99
CA MET A 145 13.21 28.67 -2.59
C MET A 145 14.39 28.36 -1.64
N PRO A 146 15.28 29.34 -1.38
CA PRO A 146 16.45 29.14 -0.55
C PRO A 146 16.14 28.69 0.90
N LEU A 147 15.00 29.16 1.44
CA LEU A 147 14.56 28.82 2.80
C LEU A 147 14.27 27.32 2.99
N ALA A 148 13.93 26.61 1.91
CA ALA A 148 13.64 25.17 1.99
C ALA A 148 14.90 24.30 1.85
N LYS A 149 16.09 24.89 1.70
CA LYS A 149 17.34 24.16 1.50
C LYS A 149 17.59 23.14 2.61
N ASP A 150 17.50 23.57 3.86
CA ASP A 150 17.82 22.71 5.01
C ASP A 150 16.81 21.56 5.14
N PHE A 151 15.53 21.86 4.87
CA PHE A 151 14.49 20.84 4.79
C PHE A 151 14.74 19.83 3.66
N ILE A 152 15.11 20.28 2.46
CA ILE A 152 15.37 19.37 1.33
C ILE A 152 16.58 18.47 1.61
N VAL A 153 17.61 19.02 2.27
CA VAL A 153 18.80 18.25 2.67
C VAL A 153 18.45 17.23 3.75
N SER A 154 17.55 17.55 4.68
CA SER A 154 17.13 16.64 5.74
C SER A 154 16.28 15.46 5.24
N LEU A 155 15.56 15.60 4.12
CA LEU A 155 14.66 14.58 3.56
C LEU A 155 15.31 13.26 3.11
N CYS A 156 16.63 13.08 3.22
CA CYS A 156 17.39 11.90 2.80
C CYS A 156 16.98 11.38 1.39
N PRO A 157 17.61 11.86 0.30
CA PRO A 157 17.24 11.50 -1.08
C PRO A 157 17.14 10.00 -1.37
N LYS A 158 17.86 9.17 -0.61
CA LYS A 158 17.82 7.71 -0.71
C LYS A 158 16.44 7.13 -0.41
N SER A 159 15.54 7.85 0.27
CA SER A 159 14.22 7.37 0.66
C SER A 159 13.10 7.77 -0.30
N TRP A 160 13.32 8.72 -1.21
CA TRP A 160 12.23 9.27 -2.03
C TRP A 160 12.57 9.55 -3.50
N ALA A 161 13.84 9.53 -3.92
CA ALA A 161 14.23 9.82 -5.31
C ALA A 161 14.79 8.59 -6.03
N ASN A 162 14.36 8.36 -7.28
CA ASN A 162 14.79 7.22 -8.10
C ASN A 162 16.31 7.18 -8.30
N ALA A 163 16.93 8.31 -8.59
CA ALA A 163 18.37 8.41 -8.80
C ALA A 163 19.23 8.05 -7.57
N CYS A 164 18.64 8.12 -6.36
CA CYS A 164 19.34 7.93 -5.09
C CYS A 164 18.90 6.65 -4.34
N PHE A 165 17.76 6.06 -4.71
CA PHE A 165 17.26 4.84 -4.09
C PHE A 165 18.15 3.65 -4.44
N LEU A 166 18.48 2.85 -3.42
CA LEU A 166 19.40 1.71 -3.55
C LEU A 166 18.68 0.40 -3.92
N GLY A 167 17.39 0.29 -3.60
CA GLY A 167 16.59 -0.89 -3.91
C GLY A 167 15.94 -0.84 -5.30
N ASN A 168 15.02 -1.77 -5.54
CA ASN A 168 14.22 -1.81 -6.77
C ASN A 168 12.84 -1.20 -6.50
N ARG A 169 12.42 -0.20 -7.28
CA ARG A 169 11.06 0.40 -7.21
C ARG A 169 10.14 -0.02 -8.35
N TRP A 170 10.67 -0.70 -9.37
CA TRP A 170 9.93 -1.11 -10.56
C TRP A 170 9.15 0.07 -11.20
N GLY A 171 9.72 1.27 -11.16
CA GLY A 171 9.11 2.50 -11.68
C GLY A 171 7.97 3.10 -10.84
N VAL A 172 7.65 2.52 -9.67
CA VAL A 172 6.53 2.97 -8.83
C VAL A 172 7.02 3.93 -7.74
N MET A 173 6.37 5.09 -7.64
CA MET A 173 6.83 6.22 -6.80
C MET A 173 5.74 6.86 -5.95
N ASN A 174 4.47 6.51 -6.18
CA ASN A 174 3.34 7.14 -5.53
C ASN A 174 2.43 6.11 -4.87
N ASN A 175 1.67 6.56 -3.87
CA ASN A 175 0.75 5.73 -3.10
C ASN A 175 -0.62 5.54 -3.78
N ASN A 176 -0.71 5.69 -5.11
CA ASN A 176 -1.98 5.64 -5.85
C ASN A 176 -2.72 4.30 -5.66
N ILE A 177 -1.97 3.23 -5.38
CA ILE A 177 -2.54 1.91 -5.19
C ILE A 177 -3.26 1.79 -3.84
N ALA A 178 -2.76 2.43 -2.79
CA ALA A 178 -3.46 2.48 -1.51
C ALA A 178 -4.68 3.41 -1.58
N GLU A 179 -4.61 4.52 -2.32
CA GLU A 179 -5.80 5.34 -2.61
C GLU A 179 -6.88 4.54 -3.35
N SER A 180 -6.46 3.64 -4.26
CA SER A 180 -7.36 2.74 -4.98
C SER A 180 -8.00 1.71 -4.04
N TRP A 181 -7.25 1.17 -3.07
CA TRP A 181 -7.79 0.33 -2.00
C TRP A 181 -8.79 1.09 -1.12
N ASN A 182 -8.47 2.32 -0.73
CA ASN A 182 -9.34 3.20 0.05
C ASN A 182 -10.68 3.48 -0.65
N ASN A 183 -10.63 3.62 -1.98
CA ASN A 183 -11.84 3.72 -2.79
C ASN A 183 -12.60 2.39 -2.90
N TRP A 184 -11.88 1.26 -2.98
CA TRP A 184 -12.46 -0.08 -3.05
C TRP A 184 -13.30 -0.44 -1.83
N VAL A 185 -12.87 -0.04 -0.63
CA VAL A 185 -13.61 -0.26 0.63
C VAL A 185 -14.53 0.91 1.04
N LYS A 186 -14.71 1.91 0.16
CA LYS A 186 -15.33 3.20 0.50
C LYS A 186 -16.72 3.06 1.13
N THR A 187 -17.55 2.16 0.59
CA THR A 187 -18.92 1.87 1.06
C THR A 187 -18.92 0.98 2.30
N THR A 188 -17.95 0.08 2.40
CA THR A 188 -17.79 -0.88 3.50
C THR A 188 -17.54 -0.18 4.84
N ARG A 189 -16.87 0.98 4.84
CA ARG A 189 -16.55 1.79 6.05
C ARG A 189 -17.77 2.31 6.83
N PHE A 190 -18.96 2.20 6.26
CA PHE A 190 -20.21 2.58 6.93
C PHE A 190 -20.84 1.43 7.74
N LEU A 191 -20.38 0.19 7.51
CA LEU A 191 -20.88 -0.99 8.19
C LEU A 191 -20.41 -1.06 9.65
N PRO A 192 -21.14 -1.77 10.53
CA PRO A 192 -20.63 -2.17 11.83
C PRO A 192 -19.38 -3.04 11.68
N ILE A 193 -18.52 -3.10 12.71
CA ILE A 193 -17.17 -3.71 12.63
C ILE A 193 -17.20 -5.15 12.10
N VAL A 194 -18.07 -6.00 12.63
CA VAL A 194 -18.14 -7.42 12.23
C VAL A 194 -18.54 -7.57 10.75
N PRO A 195 -19.67 -7.01 10.26
CA PRO A 195 -19.99 -6.99 8.84
C PRO A 195 -18.95 -6.29 7.96
N MET A 196 -18.27 -5.26 8.47
CA MET A 196 -17.23 -4.54 7.75
C MET A 196 -16.03 -5.44 7.46
N VAL A 197 -15.49 -6.10 8.49
CA VAL A 197 -14.37 -7.03 8.38
C VAL A 197 -14.74 -8.21 7.47
N ASP A 198 -15.93 -8.77 7.64
CA ASP A 198 -16.39 -9.89 6.81
C ASP A 198 -16.56 -9.48 5.33
N HIS A 199 -17.10 -8.29 5.06
CA HIS A 199 -17.25 -7.79 3.70
C HIS A 199 -15.90 -7.50 3.03
N ILE A 200 -14.93 -6.91 3.76
CA ILE A 200 -13.56 -6.74 3.24
C ILE A 200 -12.93 -8.10 2.95
N ARG A 201 -13.09 -9.08 3.84
CA ARG A 201 -12.61 -10.45 3.63
C ARG A 201 -13.21 -11.08 2.37
N ILE A 202 -14.52 -10.99 2.18
CA ILE A 202 -15.22 -11.50 0.97
C ILE A 202 -14.70 -10.81 -0.28
N GLN A 203 -14.55 -9.48 -0.25
CA GLN A 203 -14.00 -8.71 -1.36
C GLN A 203 -12.58 -9.18 -1.74
N ILE A 204 -11.71 -9.43 -0.75
CA ILE A 204 -10.37 -9.98 -0.98
C ILE A 204 -10.45 -11.39 -1.56
N MET A 205 -11.32 -12.26 -1.04
CA MET A 205 -11.52 -13.61 -1.58
C MET A 205 -11.97 -13.59 -3.04
N ASP A 206 -12.98 -12.78 -3.38
CA ASP A 206 -13.50 -12.64 -4.73
C ASP A 206 -12.45 -12.08 -5.68
N MET A 207 -11.60 -11.16 -5.21
CA MET A 207 -10.46 -10.65 -5.97
C MET A 207 -9.45 -11.78 -6.23
N MET A 208 -9.01 -12.49 -5.18
CA MET A 208 -8.03 -13.58 -5.29
C MET A 208 -8.53 -14.68 -6.23
N HIS A 209 -9.80 -15.06 -6.14
CA HIS A 209 -10.42 -16.05 -7.01
C HIS A 209 -10.44 -15.59 -8.47
N ARG A 210 -10.98 -14.40 -8.76
CA ARG A 210 -11.02 -13.87 -10.14
C ARG A 210 -9.63 -13.76 -10.76
N ARG A 211 -8.63 -13.36 -9.98
CA ARG A 211 -7.25 -13.25 -10.45
C ARG A 211 -6.64 -14.60 -10.76
N ARG A 212 -6.89 -15.61 -9.92
CA ARG A 212 -6.46 -16.99 -10.19
C ARG A 212 -7.03 -17.54 -11.50
N GLU A 213 -8.34 -17.41 -11.70
CA GLU A 213 -8.99 -17.87 -12.93
C GLU A 213 -8.42 -17.13 -14.15
N ALA A 214 -8.21 -15.81 -14.01
CA ALA A 214 -7.61 -15.01 -15.07
C ALA A 214 -6.17 -15.46 -15.39
N THR A 215 -5.35 -15.80 -14.39
CA THR A 215 -3.96 -16.25 -14.62
C THR A 215 -3.88 -17.62 -15.26
N MET A 216 -4.81 -18.53 -14.97
CA MET A 216 -4.81 -19.89 -15.55
C MET A 216 -5.01 -19.87 -17.08
N GLY A 217 -5.72 -18.86 -17.61
CA GLY A 217 -5.93 -18.69 -19.05
C GLY A 217 -4.81 -17.95 -19.80
N MET A 218 -3.73 -17.52 -19.11
CA MET A 218 -2.69 -16.71 -19.74
C MET A 218 -1.61 -17.57 -20.41
N VAL A 219 -1.41 -17.33 -21.71
CA VAL A 219 -0.41 -18.06 -22.54
C VAL A 219 0.87 -17.23 -22.78
N LYS A 220 0.83 -15.93 -22.52
CA LYS A 220 1.95 -15.02 -22.76
C LYS A 220 3.09 -15.25 -21.76
N LYS A 221 4.25 -14.61 -21.97
CA LYS A 221 5.39 -14.69 -21.04
C LYS A 221 5.30 -13.67 -19.91
N LEU A 222 4.71 -12.50 -20.17
CA LEU A 222 4.52 -11.43 -19.19
C LEU A 222 3.05 -11.16 -18.92
N SER A 223 2.77 -10.49 -17.79
CA SER A 223 1.42 -10.01 -17.49
C SER A 223 0.90 -9.05 -18.57
N PRO A 224 -0.42 -8.95 -18.78
CA PRO A 224 -1.00 -8.08 -19.82
C PRO A 224 -0.49 -6.62 -19.79
N SER A 225 -0.39 -6.00 -18.61
CA SER A 225 0.14 -4.65 -18.44
C SER A 225 1.59 -4.55 -18.93
N LYS A 226 2.43 -5.53 -18.58
CA LYS A 226 3.86 -5.54 -18.92
C LYS A 226 4.11 -5.91 -20.38
N GLU A 227 3.29 -6.76 -20.98
CA GLU A 227 3.30 -7.01 -22.43
C GLU A 227 3.03 -5.71 -23.20
N ASN A 228 1.99 -4.96 -22.80
CA ASN A 228 1.65 -3.69 -23.44
C ASN A 228 2.77 -2.65 -23.26
N ALA A 229 3.37 -2.59 -22.06
CA ALA A 229 4.50 -1.72 -21.80
C ALA A 229 5.71 -2.08 -22.67
N LEU A 230 6.05 -3.36 -22.81
CA LEU A 230 7.15 -3.83 -23.65
C LEU A 230 6.92 -3.52 -25.12
N ALA A 231 5.71 -3.82 -25.61
CA ALA A 231 5.34 -3.55 -26.99
C ALA A 231 5.49 -2.05 -27.33
N LYS A 232 5.07 -1.18 -26.40
CA LYS A 232 5.24 0.27 -26.56
C LYS A 232 6.72 0.67 -26.59
N THR A 233 7.51 0.23 -25.61
CA THR A 233 8.94 0.58 -25.53
C THR A 233 9.74 0.01 -26.69
N TYR A 234 9.37 -1.16 -27.20
CA TYR A 234 9.95 -1.75 -28.39
C TYR A 234 9.55 -1.00 -29.67
N ALA A 235 8.31 -0.52 -29.80
CA ALA A 235 7.94 0.34 -30.93
C ALA A 235 8.80 1.62 -30.98
N GLU A 236 9.10 2.20 -29.81
CA GLU A 236 9.99 3.36 -29.68
C GLU A 236 11.45 3.06 -30.00
N SER A 237 11.91 1.80 -29.90
CA SER A 237 13.30 1.44 -30.18
C SER A 237 13.63 1.35 -31.66
N ARG A 238 12.62 1.13 -32.51
CA ARG A 238 12.80 0.93 -33.97
C ARG A 238 13.33 2.16 -34.70
N SER A 239 13.18 3.36 -34.11
CA SER A 239 13.73 4.59 -34.67
C SER A 239 15.19 4.85 -34.29
N LEU A 240 15.76 4.04 -33.39
CA LEU A 240 17.09 4.23 -32.85
C LEU A 240 18.15 3.57 -33.74
N LYS A 241 19.35 4.16 -33.74
CA LYS A 241 20.49 3.66 -34.52
C LYS A 241 21.59 3.18 -33.59
N LEU A 242 22.08 1.96 -33.82
CA LEU A 242 23.28 1.46 -33.16
C LEU A 242 24.51 2.03 -33.87
N ARG A 243 25.42 2.64 -33.10
CA ARG A 243 26.65 3.23 -33.62
C ARG A 243 27.85 2.27 -33.47
N LYS A 244 27.94 1.59 -32.33
CA LYS A 244 29.04 0.68 -32.01
C LYS A 244 28.54 -0.51 -31.22
N GLU A 245 29.16 -1.65 -31.48
CA GLU A 245 28.97 -2.90 -30.77
C GLU A 245 30.34 -3.46 -30.37
N CYS A 246 30.49 -3.84 -29.11
CA CYS A 246 31.66 -4.52 -28.59
C CYS A 246 31.21 -5.63 -27.63
N GLY A 247 31.04 -6.85 -28.16
CA GLY A 247 30.57 -7.99 -27.38
C GLY A 247 29.13 -7.81 -26.90
N TRP A 248 28.96 -7.45 -25.63
CA TRP A 248 27.67 -7.18 -24.95
C TRP A 248 27.43 -5.70 -24.67
N SER A 249 28.35 -4.82 -25.08
CA SER A 249 28.28 -3.37 -24.89
C SER A 249 27.98 -2.65 -26.19
N PHE A 250 27.08 -1.67 -26.14
CA PHE A 250 26.56 -0.96 -27.30
C PHE A 250 26.50 0.54 -27.07
N GLU A 251 26.73 1.30 -28.13
CA GLU A 251 26.44 2.72 -28.18
C GLU A 251 25.20 2.94 -29.06
N VAL A 252 24.09 3.38 -28.46
CA VAL A 252 22.81 3.62 -29.14
C VAL A 252 22.55 5.13 -29.23
N VAL A 253 22.28 5.61 -30.43
CA VAL A 253 21.98 7.03 -30.71
C VAL A 253 20.48 7.25 -30.67
N ASP A 254 20.06 8.28 -29.93
CA ASP A 254 18.68 8.69 -29.73
C ASP A 254 18.62 10.22 -29.80
N GLY A 255 18.29 10.74 -30.99
CA GLY A 255 18.37 12.16 -31.29
C GLY A 255 19.81 12.68 -31.29
N ASP A 256 20.06 13.69 -30.48
CA ASP A 256 21.35 14.36 -30.29
C ASP A 256 22.24 13.70 -29.23
N LYS A 257 21.74 12.66 -28.54
CA LYS A 257 22.44 11.98 -27.44
C LYS A 257 22.82 10.55 -27.83
N SER A 258 23.89 10.05 -27.19
CA SER A 258 24.25 8.63 -27.23
C SER A 258 24.18 8.01 -25.84
N PHE A 259 23.75 6.75 -25.81
CA PHE A 259 23.55 5.98 -24.60
C PHE A 259 24.35 4.69 -24.65
N ALA A 260 25.09 4.42 -23.58
CA ALA A 260 25.83 3.17 -23.41
C ALA A 260 24.88 2.12 -22.83
N VAL A 261 24.76 0.99 -23.50
CA VAL A 261 23.96 -0.16 -23.08
C VAL A 261 24.89 -1.33 -22.86
N ASP A 262 24.79 -1.99 -21.70
CA ASP A 262 25.47 -3.25 -21.42
C ASP A 262 24.42 -4.31 -21.14
N LEU A 263 24.29 -5.26 -22.05
CA LEU A 263 23.32 -6.35 -21.95
C LEU A 263 23.73 -7.40 -20.91
N SER A 264 25.03 -7.59 -20.67
CA SER A 264 25.53 -8.55 -19.67
C SER A 264 25.22 -8.09 -18.25
N ALA A 265 25.39 -6.79 -17.99
CA ALA A 265 25.06 -6.16 -16.72
C ALA A 265 23.56 -5.75 -16.63
N MET A 266 22.81 -5.86 -17.73
CA MET A 266 21.44 -5.37 -17.87
C MET A 266 21.31 -3.88 -17.49
N THR A 267 22.22 -3.05 -18.01
CA THR A 267 22.27 -1.62 -17.70
C THR A 267 22.20 -0.75 -18.95
N CYS A 268 21.64 0.45 -18.78
CA CYS A 268 21.72 1.51 -19.77
C CYS A 268 22.09 2.83 -19.08
N SER A 269 22.88 3.68 -19.73
CA SER A 269 23.23 5.01 -19.20
C SER A 269 22.01 5.93 -19.05
N CYS A 270 20.89 5.64 -19.72
CA CYS A 270 19.61 6.34 -19.50
C CYS A 270 18.96 6.00 -18.14
N ARG A 271 19.46 4.99 -17.43
CA ARG A 271 19.02 4.54 -16.09
C ARG A 271 17.58 4.00 -16.01
N ALA A 272 16.78 4.14 -17.05
CA ALA A 272 15.39 3.67 -17.09
C ALA A 272 15.30 2.14 -16.92
N TRP A 273 16.23 1.38 -17.50
CA TRP A 273 16.22 -0.09 -17.36
C TRP A 273 16.42 -0.52 -15.92
N GLN A 274 17.35 0.12 -15.20
CA GLN A 274 17.67 -0.19 -13.83
C GLN A 274 16.54 0.19 -12.87
N VAL A 275 15.91 1.36 -13.09
CA VAL A 275 14.80 1.85 -12.23
C VAL A 275 13.52 1.04 -12.44
N ASN A 276 13.19 0.74 -13.71
CA ASN A 276 11.96 0.02 -14.05
C ASN A 276 12.13 -1.50 -13.99
N ARG A 277 13.38 -2.00 -13.94
CA ARG A 277 13.74 -3.42 -14.07
C ARG A 277 13.19 -4.07 -15.35
N PHE A 278 13.07 -3.24 -16.39
CA PHE A 278 12.44 -3.56 -17.64
C PHE A 278 13.23 -2.92 -18.79
N PRO A 279 13.47 -3.60 -19.93
CA PRO A 279 14.26 -3.05 -21.01
C PRO A 279 13.76 -1.68 -21.45
N CYS A 280 14.64 -0.68 -21.46
CA CYS A 280 14.34 0.63 -22.02
C CYS A 280 14.44 0.59 -23.56
N LYS A 281 13.97 1.63 -24.26
CA LYS A 281 14.02 1.67 -25.73
C LYS A 281 15.45 1.47 -26.29
N HIS A 282 16.49 1.97 -25.62
CA HIS A 282 17.88 1.75 -26.03
C HIS A 282 18.30 0.29 -25.85
N ALA A 283 17.90 -0.34 -24.74
CA ALA A 283 18.15 -1.74 -24.48
C ALA A 283 17.42 -2.63 -25.49
N CYS A 284 16.16 -2.32 -25.81
CA CYS A 284 15.40 -3.04 -26.83
C CYS A 284 16.12 -3.06 -28.19
N ALA A 285 16.67 -1.91 -28.62
CA ALA A 285 17.43 -1.83 -29.87
C ALA A 285 18.70 -2.71 -29.84
N ALA A 286 19.42 -2.73 -28.72
CA ALA A 286 20.62 -3.56 -28.54
C ALA A 286 20.30 -5.07 -28.46
N ILE A 287 19.20 -5.45 -27.82
CA ILE A 287 18.75 -6.84 -27.73
C ILE A 287 18.35 -7.35 -29.12
N GLU A 288 17.63 -6.52 -29.88
CA GLU A 288 17.17 -6.84 -31.23
C GLU A 288 18.35 -7.04 -32.20
N SER A 289 19.42 -6.24 -32.10
CA SER A 289 20.60 -6.41 -32.97
C SER A 289 21.30 -7.75 -32.78
N LYS A 290 21.19 -8.35 -31.59
CA LYS A 290 21.69 -9.70 -31.28
C LYS A 290 20.66 -10.80 -31.55
N SER A 291 19.46 -10.45 -32.04
CA SER A 291 18.34 -11.38 -32.23
C SER A 291 17.98 -12.18 -30.97
N LEU A 292 18.12 -11.55 -29.80
CA LEU A 292 17.79 -12.16 -28.51
C LEU A 292 16.34 -11.86 -28.10
N SER A 293 15.79 -12.66 -27.18
CA SER A 293 14.43 -12.44 -26.70
C SER A 293 14.38 -11.30 -25.67
N LEU A 294 13.55 -10.27 -25.91
CA LEU A 294 13.32 -9.19 -24.94
C LEU A 294 12.83 -9.70 -23.57
N TYR A 295 12.12 -10.83 -23.57
CA TYR A 295 11.57 -11.46 -22.37
C TYR A 295 12.64 -11.96 -21.39
N ASP A 296 13.81 -12.32 -21.89
CA ASP A 296 14.93 -12.82 -21.06
C ASP A 296 15.58 -11.69 -20.25
N PHE A 297 15.37 -10.45 -20.71
CA PHE A 297 15.89 -9.23 -20.09
C PHE A 297 14.85 -8.51 -19.21
N CYS A 298 13.69 -9.12 -19.01
CA CYS A 298 12.64 -8.65 -18.09
C CYS A 298 12.78 -9.32 -16.72
N ASP A 299 12.56 -8.56 -15.65
CA ASP A 299 12.61 -9.09 -14.28
C ASP A 299 11.57 -10.22 -14.08
N LYS A 300 11.93 -11.22 -13.28
CA LYS A 300 11.11 -12.41 -13.03
C LYS A 300 9.74 -12.07 -12.42
N TYR A 301 9.65 -10.98 -11.67
CA TYR A 301 8.40 -10.52 -11.03
C TYR A 301 7.33 -10.05 -12.02
N PHE A 302 7.69 -9.83 -13.29
CA PHE A 302 6.75 -9.48 -14.35
C PHE A 302 6.27 -10.69 -15.15
N LYS A 303 6.88 -11.85 -14.94
CA LYS A 303 6.55 -13.09 -15.65
C LYS A 303 5.28 -13.70 -15.11
N ILE A 304 4.52 -14.36 -15.99
CA ILE A 304 3.24 -14.98 -15.64
C ILE A 304 3.42 -16.08 -14.59
N ASP A 305 4.54 -16.80 -14.58
CA ASP A 305 4.79 -17.85 -13.58
C ASP A 305 4.70 -17.33 -12.14
N LEU A 306 5.36 -16.21 -11.84
CA LEU A 306 5.31 -15.59 -10.51
C LEU A 306 3.96 -14.93 -10.24
N TYR A 307 3.30 -14.40 -11.28
CA TYR A 307 1.95 -13.86 -11.15
C TYR A 307 0.97 -14.96 -10.72
N HIS A 308 1.06 -16.14 -11.35
CA HIS A 308 0.23 -17.30 -11.03
C HIS A 308 0.50 -17.82 -9.62
N GLU A 309 1.76 -17.88 -9.21
CA GLU A 309 2.16 -18.29 -7.85
C GLU A 309 1.60 -17.34 -6.77
N SER A 310 1.54 -16.03 -7.07
CA SER A 310 1.00 -15.01 -6.14
C SER A 310 -0.47 -15.26 -5.76
N TYR A 311 -1.25 -15.91 -6.62
CA TYR A 311 -2.68 -16.20 -6.40
C TYR A 311 -2.98 -17.69 -6.15
N ARG A 312 -1.93 -18.53 -6.02
CA ARG A 312 -2.08 -19.97 -5.77
C ARG A 312 -2.76 -20.27 -4.43
N GLY A 313 -2.49 -19.46 -3.41
CA GLY A 313 -3.03 -19.64 -2.07
C GLY A 313 -4.55 -19.48 -2.01
N ILE A 314 -5.24 -20.44 -1.38
CA ILE A 314 -6.69 -20.43 -1.20
C ILE A 314 -7.03 -19.79 0.15
N LEU A 315 -7.83 -18.74 0.12
CA LEU A 315 -8.49 -18.23 1.32
C LEU A 315 -9.74 -19.08 1.57
N ASN A 316 -9.74 -19.83 2.67
CA ASN A 316 -10.85 -20.71 3.01
C ASN A 316 -12.08 -19.89 3.47
N PRO A 317 -13.30 -20.32 3.12
CA PRO A 317 -14.51 -19.68 3.61
C PRO A 317 -14.59 -19.83 5.13
N ILE A 318 -14.91 -18.73 5.81
CA ILE A 318 -15.18 -18.72 7.24
C ILE A 318 -16.71 -18.71 7.42
N PRO A 319 -17.28 -19.54 8.32
CA PRO A 319 -18.70 -19.50 8.64
C PRO A 319 -19.14 -18.10 9.09
N THR A 320 -20.40 -17.75 8.81
CA THR A 320 -20.99 -16.48 9.25
C THR A 320 -20.84 -16.31 10.76
N CYS A 321 -20.63 -15.08 11.22
CA CYS A 321 -20.36 -14.78 12.64
C CYS A 321 -21.38 -15.38 13.63
N HIS A 322 -22.65 -15.55 13.21
CA HIS A 322 -23.71 -16.18 14.01
C HIS A 322 -23.52 -17.69 14.23
N MET A 323 -22.67 -18.35 13.46
CA MET A 323 -22.34 -19.77 13.58
C MET A 323 -21.17 -20.03 14.53
N TYR A 324 -20.48 -18.99 14.99
CA TYR A 324 -19.38 -19.11 15.93
C TYR A 324 -19.91 -19.36 17.35
N LYS A 325 -19.63 -20.53 17.90
CA LYS A 325 -19.86 -20.82 19.32
C LYS A 325 -18.66 -20.27 20.09
N SER A 326 -18.89 -19.38 21.07
CA SER A 326 -17.84 -18.91 21.97
C SER A 326 -17.22 -20.10 22.70
N ASN A 327 -15.89 -20.20 22.69
CA ASN A 327 -15.19 -21.23 23.46
C ASN A 327 -15.43 -20.97 24.96
N PRO A 328 -16.13 -21.85 25.70
CA PRO A 328 -16.46 -21.63 27.11
C PRO A 328 -15.22 -21.58 28.01
N GLU A 329 -14.11 -22.22 27.60
CA GLU A 329 -12.89 -22.33 28.41
C GLU A 329 -12.00 -21.08 28.35
N HIS A 330 -12.15 -20.25 27.30
CA HIS A 330 -11.39 -19.01 27.11
C HIS A 330 -12.30 -17.89 26.56
N PRO A 331 -13.05 -17.18 27.43
CA PRO A 331 -13.86 -16.05 27.01
C PRO A 331 -12.95 -14.88 26.60
N PHE A 332 -12.68 -14.75 25.30
CA PHE A 332 -12.00 -13.59 24.75
C PHE A 332 -12.99 -12.43 24.63
N VAL A 333 -12.93 -11.47 25.54
CA VAL A 333 -13.80 -10.28 25.55
C VAL A 333 -13.12 -9.16 24.78
N ILE A 334 -13.66 -8.82 23.61
CA ILE A 334 -13.25 -7.64 22.82
C ILE A 334 -14.20 -6.49 23.19
N ASN A 335 -13.68 -5.49 23.88
CA ASN A 335 -14.45 -4.29 24.21
C ASN A 335 -14.55 -3.36 23.00
N ALA A 336 -15.66 -2.63 22.90
CA ALA A 336 -15.78 -1.56 21.91
C ALA A 336 -14.74 -0.46 22.18
N PRO A 337 -14.14 0.14 21.14
CA PRO A 337 -13.16 1.21 21.32
C PRO A 337 -13.77 2.44 21.98
N ASP A 338 -12.98 3.13 22.81
CA ASP A 338 -13.38 4.36 23.49
C ASP A 338 -13.48 5.53 22.50
N VAL A 339 -14.72 5.89 22.15
CA VAL A 339 -14.97 6.94 21.14
C VAL A 339 -15.00 8.32 21.81
N ARG A 340 -13.95 9.13 21.63
CA ARG A 340 -14.04 10.57 21.93
C ARG A 340 -14.88 11.28 20.87
N SER A 341 -15.89 12.03 21.30
CA SER A 341 -16.71 12.85 20.40
C SER A 341 -15.87 14.01 19.86
N GLN A 342 -15.61 14.07 18.55
CA GLN A 342 -14.95 15.24 17.96
C GLN A 342 -15.86 16.48 18.03
N PRO A 343 -15.34 17.67 18.39
CA PRO A 343 -16.11 18.91 18.35
C PRO A 343 -16.53 19.22 16.90
N GLY A 344 -17.84 19.42 16.68
CA GLY A 344 -18.37 19.87 15.39
C GLY A 344 -19.51 19.01 14.83
N ARG A 345 -20.27 19.61 13.92
CA ARG A 345 -21.46 18.98 13.30
C ARG A 345 -21.04 17.83 12.39
N ARG A 346 -21.61 16.62 12.61
CA ARG A 346 -21.45 15.46 11.72
C ARG A 346 -21.81 15.84 10.28
N ARG A 347 -20.85 15.80 9.36
CA ARG A 347 -21.10 15.96 7.92
C ARG A 347 -21.66 14.65 7.37
N THR A 348 -22.97 14.44 7.49
CA THR A 348 -23.69 13.49 6.63
C THR A 348 -23.98 14.17 5.30
N GLN A 349 -23.75 13.49 4.16
CA GLN A 349 -24.39 13.91 2.92
C GLN A 349 -25.89 13.93 3.18
N ARG A 350 -26.52 15.10 3.04
CA ARG A 350 -27.98 15.20 3.07
C ARG A 350 -28.50 14.42 1.88
N ILE A 351 -29.13 13.28 2.13
CA ILE A 351 -30.18 12.78 1.25
C ILE A 351 -31.33 13.77 1.46
N PRO A 352 -31.73 14.58 0.47
CA PRO A 352 -32.96 15.34 0.60
C PRO A 352 -34.08 14.30 0.61
N LEU A 353 -34.61 13.98 1.79
CA LEU A 353 -35.98 13.53 1.87
C LEU A 353 -36.80 14.63 1.19
N GLN A 354 -37.54 14.29 0.14
CA GLN A 354 -38.70 15.07 -0.27
C GLN A 354 -39.68 15.04 0.91
N VAL A 355 -39.40 15.83 1.94
CA VAL A 355 -40.35 16.10 3.00
C VAL A 355 -41.38 16.99 2.33
N GLU A 356 -42.55 16.42 2.04
CA GLU A 356 -43.73 17.21 1.75
C GLU A 356 -43.81 18.32 2.79
N LYS A 357 -43.80 19.58 2.34
CA LYS A 357 -43.85 20.73 3.24
C LYS A 357 -45.06 20.54 4.14
N ARG A 358 -44.84 20.26 5.44
CA ARG A 358 -45.92 20.20 6.42
C ARG A 358 -46.65 21.52 6.36
N VAL A 359 -47.89 21.49 5.87
CA VAL A 359 -48.74 22.67 5.81
C VAL A 359 -49.06 23.05 7.25
N THR A 360 -48.59 24.21 7.68
CA THR A 360 -48.77 24.71 9.05
C THR A 360 -50.26 24.85 9.35
N LYS A 361 -50.73 24.22 10.43
CA LYS A 361 -52.11 24.32 10.90
C LYS A 361 -52.16 25.31 12.07
N CYS A 362 -53.10 26.24 12.04
CA CYS A 362 -53.24 27.26 13.05
C CYS A 362 -53.88 26.69 14.32
N GLY A 363 -53.17 26.70 15.44
CA GLY A 363 -53.72 26.24 16.73
C GLY A 363 -54.74 27.19 17.38
N ARG A 364 -55.36 28.12 16.63
CA ARG A 364 -56.48 28.98 17.07
C ARG A 364 -57.75 28.69 16.26
N CYS A 365 -57.67 28.71 14.93
CA CYS A 365 -58.82 28.49 14.04
C CYS A 365 -58.77 27.17 13.25
N ASP A 366 -57.76 26.33 13.49
CA ASP A 366 -57.48 25.09 12.75
C ASP A 366 -57.28 25.25 11.23
N GLY A 367 -57.23 26.49 10.72
CA GLY A 367 -56.96 26.79 9.32
C GLY A 367 -55.53 26.39 8.89
N ARG A 368 -55.37 25.96 7.64
CA ARG A 368 -54.07 25.55 7.07
C ARG A 368 -53.38 26.73 6.38
N GLY A 369 -52.05 26.76 6.38
CA GLY A 369 -51.22 27.75 5.67
C GLY A 369 -50.73 28.94 6.51
N HIS A 370 -51.10 29.02 7.78
CA HIS A 370 -50.64 30.07 8.70
C HIS A 370 -50.52 29.51 10.13
N ASN A 371 -49.84 30.23 11.03
CA ASN A 371 -49.67 29.83 12.43
C ASN A 371 -50.52 30.73 13.36
N ARG A 372 -50.59 30.37 14.64
CA ARG A 372 -51.39 31.09 15.64
C ARG A 372 -51.03 32.58 15.75
N CYS A 373 -49.77 32.95 15.50
CA CYS A 373 -49.29 34.32 15.61
C CYS A 373 -49.72 35.21 14.44
N SER A 374 -49.93 34.62 13.25
CA SER A 374 -50.41 35.33 12.06
C SER A 374 -51.91 35.14 11.79
N CYS A 375 -52.63 34.56 12.77
CA CYS A 375 -54.06 34.32 12.67
C CYS A 375 -54.85 35.62 12.84
N LYS A 376 -55.71 35.92 11.86
CA LYS A 376 -56.54 37.14 11.85
C LYS A 376 -57.93 36.94 12.47
N GLU A 377 -58.26 35.73 12.93
CA GLU A 377 -59.53 35.50 13.61
C GLU A 377 -59.50 36.05 15.05
N ALA A 378 -60.60 36.73 15.40
CA ALA A 378 -60.82 37.30 16.72
C ALA A 378 -60.83 36.20 17.79
N ILE A 379 -60.33 36.54 18.98
CA ILE A 379 -60.34 35.62 20.12
C ILE A 379 -61.74 35.70 20.71
N ASN A 380 -62.50 34.59 20.65
CA ASN A 380 -63.68 34.42 21.49
C ASN A 380 -63.27 33.99 22.90
#